data_AF-Q9ZDA3-F1
#
_entry.id   AF-Q9ZDA3-F1
#
_cell.length_a   1.000
_cell.length_b   1.000
_cell.length_c   1.000
_cell.angle_alpha   90.00
_cell.angle_beta   90.00
_cell.angle_gamma   90.00
#
_symmetry.space_group_name_H-M   'P 1'
#
loop_
_entity.id
_entity.type
_entity.pdbx_description
1 polymer ?
#
loop_
_entity_poly.entity_id
_entity_poly.type
_entity_poly.pdbx_seq_one_letter_code
_entity_poly.pdbx_strand_id
1 'polypeptide(L)'
;MQDFNIESRSVLHMTAQIRAKQLAIRDAQNREQEAIVKTWEENGIDKSDETVSNDIVNSLETFYNISKSLNDYLKTQGINDIGYPIKFNKTDLQLKMALNYAKQQEDNLIDQIIKGKFYNGLSNDINSQELPVLQSDNMLSFWGNENSSVSSVLLASVAQILNIEPVPLVGAATNYKLHNPEYTLPQELIPEDYRFASQKGMLVFGDYQYGGHRTFEEQLVFGPEDCSSSVGKATYLSNEQIKSITTTQMKENYSKYDYKLITLLKDIVEPKQLELIEAGDIYVYKGHCAVIATKPDNKAEITTLEFSRNIDRAENKISGGGIYNYSLIDKAQEEPLNPIYILRKNLEPLPSQSSLKYFLSAIDEKYLNLYPEGPNEDVVGDCRIFFETQE
;
A
#
# COMPACT_ATOMS: atom_id res chain seq x y z
N MET A 1 -7.46 -20.90 -5.13
CA MET A 1 -8.13 -20.55 -3.86
C MET A 1 -7.06 -20.54 -2.79
N GLN A 2 -6.90 -19.43 -2.08
CA GLN A 2 -5.94 -19.31 -0.99
C GLN A 2 -6.52 -20.07 0.21
N ASP A 3 -5.99 -21.26 0.49
CA ASP A 3 -6.50 -22.10 1.56
C ASP A 3 -5.35 -22.47 2.50
N PHE A 4 -5.08 -21.56 3.44
CA PHE A 4 -4.16 -21.80 4.54
C PHE A 4 -4.81 -21.39 5.86
N ASN A 5 -4.38 -22.05 6.94
CA ASN A 5 -4.77 -21.70 8.29
C ASN A 5 -3.88 -20.56 8.80
N ILE A 6 -4.47 -19.65 9.56
CA ILE A 6 -3.73 -18.66 10.32
C ILE A 6 -3.30 -19.31 11.63
N GLU A 7 -2.00 -19.58 11.76
CA GLU A 7 -1.41 -20.33 12.87
C GLU A 7 -0.60 -19.47 13.84
N SER A 8 -0.35 -18.20 13.50
CA SER A 8 0.47 -17.30 14.30
C SER A 8 -0.10 -15.89 14.34
N ARG A 9 0.22 -15.16 15.43
CA ARG A 9 -0.20 -13.77 15.60
C ARG A 9 0.33 -12.86 14.50
N SER A 10 1.57 -13.05 14.04
CA SER A 10 2.14 -12.22 12.96
C SER A 10 1.43 -12.39 11.62
N VAL A 11 1.00 -13.62 11.29
CA VAL A 11 0.18 -13.89 10.09
C VAL A 11 -1.20 -13.24 10.21
N LEU A 12 -1.86 -13.41 11.36
CA LEU A 12 -3.15 -12.76 11.63
C LEU A 12 -3.04 -11.23 11.51
N HIS A 13 -1.96 -10.67 12.05
CA HIS A 13 -1.76 -9.23 12.04
C HIS A 13 -1.53 -8.67 10.64
N MET A 14 -0.68 -9.30 9.84
CA MET A 14 -0.48 -8.88 8.46
C MET A 14 -1.78 -9.01 7.67
N THR A 15 -2.56 -10.07 7.91
CA THR A 15 -3.88 -10.26 7.29
C THR A 15 -4.81 -9.10 7.64
N ALA A 16 -4.88 -8.70 8.91
CA ALA A 16 -5.67 -7.55 9.36
C ALA A 16 -5.16 -6.22 8.78
N GLN A 17 -3.85 -6.00 8.71
CA GLN A 17 -3.25 -4.81 8.08
C GLN A 17 -3.63 -4.68 6.62
N ILE A 18 -3.45 -5.75 5.83
CA ILE A 18 -3.76 -5.75 4.41
C ILE A 18 -5.26 -5.54 4.21
N ARG A 19 -6.08 -6.34 4.90
CA ARG A 19 -7.53 -6.33 4.70
C ARG A 19 -8.18 -5.01 5.10
N ALA A 20 -7.85 -4.49 6.29
CA ALA A 20 -8.42 -3.25 6.77
C ALA A 20 -8.06 -2.06 5.86
N LYS A 21 -6.85 -2.03 5.30
CA LYS A 21 -6.48 -1.02 4.31
C LYS A 21 -7.25 -1.16 3.01
N GLN A 22 -7.46 -2.37 2.48
CA GLN A 22 -8.30 -2.54 1.30
C GLN A 22 -9.71 -1.98 1.53
N LEU A 23 -10.31 -2.27 2.69
CA LEU A 23 -11.63 -1.76 3.06
C LEU A 23 -11.63 -0.23 3.12
N ALA A 24 -10.64 0.37 3.79
CA ALA A 24 -10.50 1.83 3.89
C ALA A 24 -10.33 2.49 2.51
N ILE A 25 -9.49 1.91 1.65
CA ILE A 25 -9.27 2.39 0.27
C ILE A 25 -10.57 2.31 -0.54
N ARG A 26 -11.30 1.19 -0.46
CA ARG A 26 -12.58 1.01 -1.15
C ARG A 26 -13.57 2.08 -0.71
N ASP A 27 -13.75 2.26 0.60
CA ASP A 27 -14.73 3.22 1.12
C ASP A 27 -14.36 4.65 0.74
N ALA A 28 -13.07 5.00 0.82
CA ALA A 28 -12.57 6.30 0.38
C ALA A 28 -12.83 6.55 -1.12
N GLN A 29 -12.53 5.57 -1.98
CA GLN A 29 -12.78 5.66 -3.41
C GLN A 29 -14.27 5.75 -3.72
N ASN A 30 -15.12 5.01 -2.99
CA ASN A 30 -16.57 5.07 -3.16
C ASN A 30 -17.13 6.43 -2.77
N ARG A 31 -16.65 7.03 -1.67
CA ARG A 31 -17.06 8.40 -1.28
C ARG A 31 -16.65 9.44 -2.32
N GLU A 32 -15.43 9.35 -2.86
CA GLU A 32 -14.97 10.24 -3.93
C GLU A 32 -15.79 10.03 -5.23
N GLN A 33 -16.07 8.77 -5.59
CA GLN A 33 -16.94 8.43 -6.71
C GLN A 33 -18.34 9.03 -6.52
N GLU A 34 -18.96 8.84 -5.34
CA GLU A 34 -20.29 9.40 -5.02
C GLU A 34 -20.30 10.92 -5.14
N ALA A 35 -19.25 11.60 -4.68
CA ALA A 35 -19.12 13.05 -4.82
C ALA A 35 -19.02 13.47 -6.30
N ILE A 36 -18.25 12.75 -7.12
CA ILE A 36 -18.15 12.97 -8.58
C ILE A 36 -19.50 12.76 -9.25
N VAL A 37 -20.18 11.64 -8.96
CA VAL A 37 -21.50 11.30 -9.53
C VAL A 37 -22.52 12.37 -9.18
N LYS A 38 -22.59 12.75 -7.90
CA LYS A 38 -23.50 13.81 -7.44
C LYS A 38 -23.25 15.12 -8.18
N THR A 39 -21.99 15.53 -8.27
CA THR A 39 -21.60 16.77 -8.98
C THR A 39 -21.96 16.71 -10.45
N TRP A 40 -21.79 15.54 -11.07
CA TRP A 40 -22.14 15.30 -12.47
C TRP A 40 -23.65 15.38 -12.72
N GLU A 41 -24.45 14.77 -11.84
CA GLU A 41 -25.91 14.78 -11.91
C GLU A 41 -26.50 16.18 -11.61
N GLU A 42 -25.94 16.90 -10.63
CA GLU A 42 -26.42 18.23 -10.21
C GLU A 42 -26.03 19.33 -11.20
N ASN A 43 -24.79 19.31 -11.71
CA ASN A 43 -24.30 20.30 -12.68
C ASN A 43 -24.58 19.90 -14.13
N GLY A 44 -25.43 18.88 -14.32
CA GLY A 44 -25.78 18.24 -15.58
C GLY A 44 -25.49 19.06 -16.83
N ILE A 45 -24.35 18.74 -17.46
CA ILE A 45 -24.12 18.76 -18.91
C ILE A 45 -24.49 20.08 -19.61
N ASP A 46 -23.86 21.19 -19.22
CA ASP A 46 -23.68 22.32 -20.17
C ASP A 46 -22.59 22.02 -21.22
N LYS A 47 -21.83 20.93 -21.05
CA LYS A 47 -20.71 20.51 -21.89
C LYS A 47 -20.90 19.07 -22.37
N SER A 48 -20.55 18.78 -23.62
CA SER A 48 -20.55 17.40 -24.14
C SER A 48 -19.54 16.51 -23.40
N ASP A 49 -19.79 15.20 -23.37
CA ASP A 49 -18.88 14.20 -22.79
C ASP A 49 -17.46 14.32 -23.39
N GLU A 50 -17.36 14.57 -24.69
CA GLU A 50 -16.09 14.85 -25.38
C GLU A 50 -15.38 16.09 -24.82
N THR A 51 -16.12 17.18 -24.54
CA THR A 51 -15.54 18.41 -23.98
C THR A 51 -14.99 18.14 -22.58
N VAL A 52 -15.76 17.44 -21.75
CA VAL A 52 -15.33 17.09 -20.40
C VAL A 52 -14.12 16.16 -20.43
N SER A 53 -14.15 15.14 -21.29
CA SER A 53 -13.01 14.23 -21.43
C SER A 53 -11.74 14.96 -21.83
N ASN A 54 -11.82 15.89 -22.79
CA ASN A 54 -10.69 16.74 -23.18
C ASN A 54 -10.21 17.63 -22.01
N ASP A 55 -11.12 18.24 -21.25
CA ASP A 55 -10.79 19.02 -20.05
C ASP A 55 -10.04 18.15 -19.02
N ILE A 56 -10.49 16.90 -18.82
CA ILE A 56 -9.85 15.94 -17.91
C ILE A 56 -8.45 15.56 -18.40
N VAL A 57 -8.30 15.21 -19.68
CA VAL A 57 -7.01 14.84 -20.26
C VAL A 57 -6.01 15.99 -20.17
N ASN A 58 -6.42 17.22 -20.50
CA ASN A 58 -5.57 18.40 -20.43
C ASN A 58 -5.14 18.72 -19.00
N SER A 59 -6.06 18.58 -18.05
CA SER A 59 -5.77 18.83 -16.62
C SER A 59 -4.86 17.75 -16.04
N LEU A 60 -5.10 16.46 -16.34
CA LEU A 60 -4.21 15.37 -15.95
C LEU A 60 -2.81 15.53 -16.53
N GLU A 61 -2.68 16.01 -17.77
CA GLU A 61 -1.38 16.30 -18.39
C GLU A 61 -0.66 17.44 -17.66
N THR A 62 -1.40 18.47 -17.26
CA THR A 62 -0.87 19.58 -16.44
C THR A 62 -0.41 19.08 -15.07
N PHE A 63 -1.25 18.33 -14.36
CA PHE A 63 -0.92 17.76 -13.05
C PHE A 63 0.28 16.81 -13.11
N TYR A 64 0.37 15.98 -14.16
CA TYR A 64 1.53 15.13 -14.41
C TYR A 64 2.82 15.96 -14.56
N ASN A 65 2.80 17.01 -15.38
CA ASN A 65 3.97 17.85 -15.63
C ASN A 65 4.43 18.61 -14.38
N ILE A 66 3.49 19.09 -13.56
CA ILE A 66 3.79 19.72 -12.26
C ILE A 66 4.41 18.69 -11.31
N SER A 67 3.78 17.53 -11.15
CA SER A 67 4.29 16.46 -10.27
C SER A 67 5.68 15.98 -10.69
N LYS A 68 5.92 15.86 -12.00
CA LYS A 68 7.25 15.53 -12.54
C LYS A 68 8.29 16.60 -12.22
N SER A 69 7.93 17.88 -12.40
CA SER A 69 8.84 19.01 -12.12
C SER A 69 9.19 19.08 -10.63
N LEU A 70 8.20 18.86 -9.76
CA LEU A 70 8.42 18.69 -8.32
C LEU A 70 9.35 17.52 -8.04
N ASN A 71 9.12 16.33 -8.63
CA ASN A 71 9.98 15.17 -8.43
C ASN A 71 11.42 15.39 -8.91
N ASP A 72 11.62 16.08 -10.03
CA ASP A 72 12.95 16.44 -10.51
C ASP A 72 13.65 17.43 -9.58
N TYR A 73 12.91 18.42 -9.05
CA TYR A 73 13.42 19.31 -8.01
C TYR A 73 13.81 18.54 -6.75
N LEU A 74 12.91 17.70 -6.21
CA LEU A 74 13.13 16.93 -4.99
C LEU A 74 14.36 16.03 -5.08
N LYS A 75 14.71 15.48 -6.26
CA LYS A 75 15.94 14.69 -6.45
C LYS A 75 17.22 15.45 -6.07
N THR A 76 17.24 16.77 -6.24
CA THR A 76 18.42 17.63 -5.97
C THR A 76 18.58 18.04 -4.49
N GLN A 77 17.52 17.89 -3.70
CA GLN A 77 17.45 18.39 -2.33
C GLN A 77 17.90 17.36 -1.27
N GLY A 78 18.24 17.79 -0.06
CA GLY A 78 18.65 16.89 1.02
C GLY A 78 17.50 16.04 1.59
N ILE A 79 17.78 14.79 1.97
CA ILE A 79 16.78 13.96 2.68
C ILE A 79 16.40 14.54 4.05
N ASN A 80 17.31 15.31 4.68
CA ASN A 80 17.09 15.96 5.96
C ASN A 80 16.11 17.15 5.86
N ASP A 81 15.90 17.70 4.67
CA ASP A 81 14.92 18.78 4.48
C ASP A 81 13.55 18.21 4.11
N ILE A 82 13.55 17.26 3.16
CA ILE A 82 12.31 16.73 2.59
C ILE A 82 11.75 15.57 3.39
N GLY A 83 12.58 14.60 3.74
CA GLY A 83 12.17 13.33 4.35
C GLY A 83 11.65 12.28 3.38
N TYR A 84 11.41 11.11 3.96
CA TYR A 84 10.63 10.04 3.37
C TYR A 84 9.14 10.22 3.69
N PRO A 85 8.21 9.81 2.81
CA PRO A 85 8.43 9.24 1.47
C PRO A 85 8.54 10.30 0.38
N ILE A 86 8.34 11.59 0.70
CA ILE A 86 8.26 12.70 -0.28
C ILE A 86 9.44 12.66 -1.25
N LYS A 87 10.67 12.46 -0.77
CA LYS A 87 11.88 12.39 -1.60
C LYS A 87 11.81 11.37 -2.75
N PHE A 88 11.08 10.27 -2.54
CA PHE A 88 10.95 9.17 -3.50
C PHE A 88 9.48 8.85 -3.80
N ASN A 89 8.59 9.84 -3.77
CA ASN A 89 7.19 9.63 -4.10
C ASN A 89 7.03 9.17 -5.57
N LYS A 90 5.89 8.55 -5.90
CA LYS A 90 5.60 8.01 -7.25
C LYS A 90 4.32 8.60 -7.84
N THR A 91 3.91 9.78 -7.35
CA THR A 91 2.64 10.41 -7.75
C THR A 91 2.66 10.84 -9.21
N ASP A 92 3.79 11.30 -9.73
CA ASP A 92 3.96 11.62 -11.16
C ASP A 92 3.75 10.38 -12.04
N LEU A 93 4.26 9.22 -11.62
CA LEU A 93 4.07 7.96 -12.34
C LEU A 93 2.60 7.52 -12.31
N GLN A 94 1.93 7.61 -11.17
CA GLN A 94 0.50 7.29 -11.05
C GLN A 94 -0.35 8.23 -11.92
N LEU A 95 -0.04 9.53 -11.93
CA LEU A 95 -0.69 10.52 -12.81
C LEU A 95 -0.45 10.22 -14.29
N LYS A 96 0.76 9.81 -14.67
CA LYS A 96 1.05 9.39 -16.05
C LYS A 96 0.19 8.19 -16.47
N MET A 97 0.02 7.23 -15.57
CA MET A 97 -0.80 6.05 -15.82
C MET A 97 -2.28 6.43 -15.94
N ALA A 98 -2.80 7.25 -15.03
CA ALA A 98 -4.15 7.79 -15.10
C ALA A 98 -4.40 8.59 -16.39
N LEU A 99 -3.46 9.45 -16.79
CA LEU A 99 -3.51 10.21 -18.04
C LEU A 99 -3.59 9.31 -19.27
N ASN A 100 -2.72 8.29 -19.34
CA ASN A 100 -2.73 7.35 -20.46
C ASN A 100 -4.05 6.59 -20.56
N TYR A 101 -4.60 6.18 -19.40
CA TYR A 101 -5.90 5.53 -19.36
C TYR A 101 -7.04 6.46 -19.76
N ALA A 102 -7.07 7.70 -19.26
CA ALA A 102 -8.05 8.71 -19.66
C ALA A 102 -8.03 8.95 -21.19
N LYS A 103 -6.83 9.07 -21.79
CA LYS A 103 -6.66 9.18 -23.24
C LYS A 103 -7.22 7.97 -24.01
N GLN A 104 -7.21 6.78 -23.42
CA GLN A 104 -7.76 5.56 -24.04
C GLN A 104 -9.28 5.44 -23.92
N GLN A 105 -9.89 6.06 -22.92
CA GLN A 105 -11.34 5.97 -22.70
C GLN A 105 -12.15 6.95 -23.55
N GLU A 106 -11.50 7.95 -24.14
CA GLU A 106 -12.17 9.01 -24.90
C GLU A 106 -13.33 9.61 -24.06
N ASP A 107 -14.53 9.73 -24.61
CA ASP A 107 -15.72 10.28 -23.93
C ASP A 107 -16.34 9.36 -22.86
N ASN A 108 -15.88 8.12 -22.72
CA ASN A 108 -16.48 7.11 -21.83
C ASN A 108 -15.91 7.10 -20.39
N LEU A 109 -14.93 7.97 -20.06
CA LEU A 109 -14.26 7.93 -18.75
C LEU A 109 -15.24 8.19 -17.59
N ILE A 110 -16.02 9.28 -17.67
CA ILE A 110 -16.98 9.63 -16.61
C ILE A 110 -18.08 8.58 -16.51
N ASP A 111 -18.56 8.09 -17.65
CA ASP A 111 -19.54 7.02 -17.74
C ASP A 111 -19.09 5.74 -17.02
N GLN A 112 -17.78 5.42 -17.08
CA GLN A 112 -17.20 4.31 -16.33
C GLN A 112 -17.12 4.60 -14.83
N ILE A 113 -16.68 5.80 -14.43
CA ILE A 113 -16.64 6.22 -13.03
C ILE A 113 -18.03 6.15 -12.40
N ILE A 114 -19.08 6.61 -13.10
CA ILE A 114 -20.47 6.50 -12.66
C ILE A 114 -20.87 5.04 -12.41
N LYS A 115 -20.41 4.11 -13.26
CA LYS A 115 -20.65 2.67 -13.15
C LYS A 115 -19.74 1.96 -12.14
N GLY A 116 -18.95 2.69 -11.35
CA GLY A 116 -18.01 2.13 -10.37
C GLY A 116 -16.82 1.41 -11.01
N LYS A 117 -16.44 1.82 -12.23
CA LYS A 117 -15.28 1.31 -12.97
C LYS A 117 -14.23 2.41 -13.08
N PHE A 118 -13.02 2.11 -12.63
CA PHE A 118 -11.93 3.08 -12.53
C PHE A 118 -10.80 2.68 -13.48
N TYR A 119 -9.54 2.73 -13.03
CA TYR A 119 -8.40 2.40 -13.85
C TYR A 119 -8.49 0.97 -14.40
N ASN A 120 -8.15 0.79 -15.69
CA ASN A 120 -8.31 -0.44 -16.47
C ASN A 120 -9.74 -0.99 -16.55
N GLY A 121 -10.77 -0.18 -16.27
CA GLY A 121 -12.17 -0.62 -16.32
C GLY A 121 -12.53 -1.61 -15.21
N LEU A 122 -11.77 -1.61 -14.12
CA LEU A 122 -11.96 -2.51 -12.98
C LEU A 122 -12.73 -1.81 -11.85
N SER A 123 -13.55 -2.58 -11.12
CA SER A 123 -14.22 -2.13 -9.90
C SER A 123 -13.35 -2.44 -8.68
N ASN A 124 -13.45 -1.62 -7.64
CA ASN A 124 -12.76 -1.82 -6.36
C ASN A 124 -13.44 -2.86 -5.46
N ASP A 125 -14.16 -3.82 -6.07
CA ASP A 125 -14.82 -4.91 -5.36
C ASP A 125 -13.78 -5.74 -4.61
N ILE A 126 -14.12 -6.10 -3.37
CA ILE A 126 -13.24 -6.88 -2.52
C ILE A 126 -13.85 -8.28 -2.36
N ASN A 127 -13.14 -9.31 -2.81
CA ASN A 127 -13.53 -10.69 -2.53
C ASN A 127 -13.43 -10.95 -1.01
N SER A 128 -14.53 -11.38 -0.40
CA SER A 128 -14.62 -11.64 1.05
C SER A 128 -13.88 -12.90 1.52
N GLN A 129 -13.34 -13.68 0.58
CA GLN A 129 -12.78 -15.00 0.83
C GLN A 129 -11.26 -15.08 0.66
N GLU A 130 -10.63 -14.06 0.09
CA GLU A 130 -9.22 -14.08 -0.26
C GLU A 130 -8.54 -12.73 -0.04
N LEU A 131 -7.22 -12.76 0.14
CA LEU A 131 -6.38 -11.58 0.11
C LEU A 131 -5.93 -11.28 -1.33
N PRO A 132 -5.46 -10.06 -1.62
CA PRO A 132 -4.90 -9.75 -2.93
C PRO A 132 -3.71 -10.63 -3.26
N VAL A 133 -3.62 -11.08 -4.51
CA VAL A 133 -2.40 -11.72 -5.01
C VAL A 133 -1.53 -10.64 -5.63
N LEU A 134 -0.34 -10.44 -5.06
CA LEU A 134 0.64 -9.50 -5.60
C LEU A 134 1.14 -9.99 -6.98
N GLN A 135 1.31 -9.06 -7.92
CA GLN A 135 1.60 -9.36 -9.35
C GLN A 135 0.44 -10.01 -10.11
N SER A 136 -0.79 -9.92 -9.61
CA SER A 136 -1.96 -10.22 -10.43
C SER A 136 -1.98 -9.36 -11.69
N ASP A 137 -2.49 -9.92 -12.79
CA ASP A 137 -2.65 -9.19 -14.06
C ASP A 137 -3.46 -7.90 -13.81
N ASN A 138 -2.86 -6.75 -14.11
CA ASN A 138 -3.47 -5.45 -13.88
C ASN A 138 -4.66 -5.17 -14.80
N MET A 139 -4.90 -5.99 -15.82
CA MET A 139 -6.11 -5.92 -16.64
C MET A 139 -7.26 -6.75 -16.07
N LEU A 140 -7.01 -7.60 -15.06
CA LEU A 140 -8.00 -8.56 -14.53
C LEU A 140 -8.28 -8.40 -13.03
N SER A 141 -7.36 -7.83 -12.25
CA SER A 141 -7.49 -7.73 -10.80
C SER A 141 -7.33 -6.29 -10.34
N PHE A 142 -8.24 -5.77 -9.52
CA PHE A 142 -8.11 -4.42 -8.99
C PHE A 142 -7.10 -4.32 -7.83
N TRP A 143 -6.97 -5.40 -7.06
CA TRP A 143 -6.13 -5.44 -5.86
C TRP A 143 -4.87 -6.26 -6.11
N GLY A 144 -3.80 -5.93 -5.38
CA GLY A 144 -2.52 -6.64 -5.47
C GLY A 144 -1.63 -6.17 -6.64
N ASN A 145 -2.01 -5.04 -7.23
CA ASN A 145 -1.25 -4.33 -8.24
C ASN A 145 -1.50 -2.83 -8.08
N GLU A 146 -1.03 -2.03 -9.04
CA GLU A 146 -1.12 -0.58 -8.96
C GLU A 146 -2.51 0.01 -9.14
N ASN A 147 -3.50 -0.78 -9.58
CA ASN A 147 -4.81 -0.27 -9.99
C ASN A 147 -5.52 0.50 -8.88
N SER A 148 -5.46 0.04 -7.63
CA SER A 148 -6.03 0.76 -6.50
C SER A 148 -5.42 2.16 -6.35
N SER A 149 -4.09 2.25 -6.38
CA SER A 149 -3.37 3.51 -6.23
C SER A 149 -3.57 4.47 -7.41
N VAL A 150 -3.63 3.94 -8.63
CA VAL A 150 -3.87 4.73 -9.85
C VAL A 150 -5.33 5.19 -9.92
N SER A 151 -6.27 4.35 -9.48
CA SER A 151 -7.69 4.73 -9.38
C SER A 151 -7.89 5.85 -8.36
N SER A 152 -7.20 5.82 -7.22
CA SER A 152 -7.28 6.89 -6.22
C SER A 152 -6.75 8.22 -6.76
N VAL A 153 -5.61 8.24 -7.48
CA VAL A 153 -5.13 9.50 -8.07
C VAL A 153 -6.02 9.98 -9.21
N LEU A 154 -6.61 9.06 -9.99
CA LEU A 154 -7.57 9.39 -11.05
C LEU A 154 -8.81 10.06 -10.46
N LEU A 155 -9.44 9.46 -9.45
CA LEU A 155 -10.63 10.00 -8.79
C LEU A 155 -10.32 11.36 -8.14
N ALA A 156 -9.23 11.48 -7.38
CA ALA A 156 -8.82 12.75 -6.79
C ALA A 156 -8.60 13.85 -7.84
N SER A 157 -8.00 13.50 -8.98
CA SER A 157 -7.77 14.45 -10.08
C SER A 157 -9.09 14.89 -10.70
N VAL A 158 -9.99 13.96 -11.00
CA VAL A 158 -11.32 14.28 -11.56
C VAL A 158 -12.11 15.15 -10.59
N ALA A 159 -12.11 14.82 -9.30
CA ALA A 159 -12.79 15.61 -8.29
C ALA A 159 -12.26 17.04 -8.21
N GLN A 160 -10.94 17.22 -8.27
CA GLN A 160 -10.31 18.54 -8.33
C GLN A 160 -10.68 19.31 -9.59
N ILE A 161 -10.72 18.65 -10.75
CA ILE A 161 -11.12 19.25 -12.05
C ILE A 161 -12.58 19.72 -12.00
N LEU A 162 -13.44 18.95 -11.34
CA LEU A 162 -14.85 19.27 -11.11
C LEU A 162 -15.07 20.24 -9.92
N ASN A 163 -13.98 20.74 -9.32
CA ASN A 163 -13.99 21.65 -8.17
C ASN A 163 -14.79 21.11 -6.97
N ILE A 164 -14.70 19.80 -6.73
CA ILE A 164 -15.28 19.12 -5.59
C ILE A 164 -14.38 19.35 -4.36
N GLU A 165 -14.99 19.49 -3.19
CA GLU A 165 -14.24 19.57 -1.93
C GLU A 165 -13.48 18.24 -1.70
N PRO A 166 -12.19 18.27 -1.33
CA PRO A 166 -11.41 17.05 -1.19
C PRO A 166 -12.02 16.05 -0.20
N VAL A 167 -12.16 14.79 -0.62
CA VAL A 167 -12.53 13.70 0.28
C VAL A 167 -11.25 13.06 0.86
N PRO A 168 -11.20 12.80 2.17
CA PRO A 168 -10.12 12.02 2.78
C PRO A 168 -9.95 10.64 2.13
N LEU A 169 -8.82 10.43 1.47
CA LEU A 169 -8.49 9.18 0.78
C LEU A 169 -7.78 8.18 1.72
N VAL A 170 -8.41 7.88 2.85
CA VAL A 170 -7.83 7.06 3.93
C VAL A 170 -7.30 5.72 3.41
N GLY A 171 -6.06 5.39 3.75
CA GLY A 171 -5.35 4.19 3.27
C GLY A 171 -4.82 4.28 1.84
N ALA A 172 -5.33 5.20 1.02
CA ALA A 172 -4.97 5.34 -0.40
C ALA A 172 -4.07 6.55 -0.69
N ALA A 173 -4.15 7.61 0.10
CA ALA A 173 -3.27 8.76 0.04
C ALA A 173 -3.02 9.33 1.43
N THR A 174 -1.88 9.99 1.61
CA THR A 174 -1.53 10.60 2.90
C THR A 174 -0.78 11.90 2.69
N ASN A 175 -1.18 12.93 3.43
CA ASN A 175 -0.50 14.22 3.39
C ASN A 175 0.72 14.19 4.31
N TYR A 176 1.91 14.23 3.71
CA TYR A 176 3.16 14.26 4.44
C TYR A 176 3.69 15.68 4.57
N LYS A 177 4.08 16.03 5.80
CA LYS A 177 4.87 17.24 6.05
C LYS A 177 6.33 17.02 5.63
N LEU A 178 6.98 18.10 5.23
CA LEU A 178 8.44 18.11 5.04
C LEU A 178 9.13 17.77 6.37
N HIS A 179 10.24 17.04 6.29
CA HIS A 179 10.99 16.61 7.49
C HIS A 179 11.52 17.79 8.30
N ASN A 180 12.03 18.81 7.61
CA ASN A 180 12.43 20.07 8.21
C ASN A 180 11.24 21.06 8.14
N PRO A 181 10.62 21.45 9.28
CA PRO A 181 9.46 22.36 9.28
C PRO A 181 9.75 23.75 8.72
N GLU A 182 11.02 24.18 8.76
CA GLU A 182 11.49 25.46 8.25
C GLU A 182 11.74 25.44 6.74
N TYR A 183 11.92 24.25 6.15
CA TYR A 183 12.06 24.11 4.71
C TYR A 183 10.70 24.33 4.01
N THR A 184 10.73 24.93 2.82
CA THR A 184 9.55 25.16 2.00
C THR A 184 9.82 24.80 0.55
N LEU A 185 8.85 24.16 -0.10
CA LEU A 185 8.90 23.98 -1.55
C LEU A 185 8.74 25.35 -2.25
N PRO A 186 9.47 25.60 -3.37
CA PRO A 186 9.33 26.83 -4.14
C PRO A 186 7.90 27.01 -4.65
N GLN A 187 7.33 28.20 -4.46
CA GLN A 187 5.93 28.48 -4.83
C GLN A 187 5.70 28.36 -6.33
N GLU A 188 6.71 28.70 -7.13
CA GLU A 188 6.68 28.59 -8.60
C GLU A 188 6.53 27.15 -9.11
N LEU A 189 6.80 26.14 -8.25
CA LEU A 189 6.58 24.73 -8.58
C LEU A 189 5.20 24.22 -8.17
N ILE A 190 4.41 25.03 -7.45
CA ILE A 190 3.12 24.65 -6.87
C ILE A 190 2.08 25.70 -7.25
N PRO A 191 1.51 25.61 -8.46
CA PRO A 191 0.44 26.50 -8.87
C PRO A 191 -0.82 26.22 -8.02
N GLU A 192 -1.68 27.24 -7.86
CA GLU A 192 -2.86 27.20 -6.98
C GLU A 192 -3.85 26.08 -7.35
N ASP A 193 -3.89 25.71 -8.63
CA ASP A 193 -4.75 24.67 -9.18
C ASP A 193 -4.19 23.26 -9.00
N TYR A 194 -3.09 23.06 -8.28
CA TYR A 194 -2.49 21.74 -8.00
C TYR A 194 -2.56 21.37 -6.52
N ARG A 195 -3.63 20.66 -6.10
CA ARG A 195 -3.89 20.34 -4.68
C ARG A 195 -3.03 19.21 -4.09
N PHE A 196 -2.17 18.54 -4.87
CA PHE A 196 -1.37 17.42 -4.36
C PHE A 196 -0.04 17.84 -3.72
N ALA A 197 0.28 19.13 -3.74
CA ALA A 197 1.43 19.68 -3.03
C ALA A 197 1.08 21.02 -2.39
N SER A 198 1.83 21.36 -1.34
CA SER A 198 1.84 22.68 -0.73
C SER A 198 3.28 23.05 -0.40
N GLN A 199 3.54 24.31 -0.04
CA GLN A 199 4.88 24.71 0.40
C GLN A 199 5.40 23.89 1.60
N LYS A 200 4.52 23.23 2.36
CA LYS A 200 4.85 22.52 3.60
C LYS A 200 4.78 21.00 3.51
N GLY A 201 4.37 20.44 2.37
CA GLY A 201 4.14 19.01 2.27
C GLY A 201 3.55 18.57 0.95
N MET A 202 3.31 17.26 0.82
CA MET A 202 2.74 16.65 -0.37
C MET A 202 1.76 15.55 0.00
N LEU A 203 0.66 15.48 -0.75
CA LEU A 203 -0.25 14.34 -0.76
C LEU A 203 0.39 13.24 -1.60
N VAL A 204 0.73 12.13 -0.96
CA VAL A 204 1.38 10.99 -1.64
C VAL A 204 0.40 9.83 -1.73
N PHE A 205 0.21 9.33 -2.95
CA PHE A 205 -0.74 8.25 -3.27
C PHE A 205 -0.10 6.87 -3.21
N GLY A 206 -0.84 5.90 -2.69
CA GLY A 206 -0.45 4.50 -2.48
C GLY A 206 -0.40 4.11 -1.00
N ASP A 207 -0.83 2.89 -0.74
CA ASP A 207 -0.83 2.24 0.58
C ASP A 207 0.55 1.75 1.02
N TYR A 208 1.49 1.60 0.06
CA TYR A 208 2.92 1.50 0.32
C TYR A 208 3.63 2.84 0.11
N GLN A 209 4.33 3.32 1.13
CA GLN A 209 5.25 4.45 1.05
C GLN A 209 6.59 4.14 1.71
N TYR A 210 7.68 4.22 0.95
CA TYR A 210 9.01 3.92 1.46
C TYR A 210 9.39 4.86 2.61
N GLY A 211 9.58 4.32 3.82
CA GLY A 211 9.83 5.09 5.03
C GLY A 211 8.63 5.89 5.54
N GLY A 212 7.41 5.61 5.06
CA GLY A 212 6.20 6.36 5.39
C GLY A 212 5.97 6.49 6.89
N HIS A 213 5.94 5.36 7.59
CA HIS A 213 5.71 5.33 9.05
C HIS A 213 6.80 5.99 9.90
N ARG A 214 7.96 6.34 9.34
CA ARG A 214 9.08 6.93 10.10
C ARG A 214 8.85 8.39 10.47
N THR A 215 7.90 9.05 9.82
CA THR A 215 7.61 10.48 10.03
C THR A 215 6.44 10.74 10.98
N PHE A 216 5.67 9.70 11.32
CA PHE A 216 4.54 9.83 12.23
C PHE A 216 4.98 9.68 13.68
N GLU A 217 4.43 10.51 14.56
CA GLU A 217 4.65 10.39 16.01
C GLU A 217 4.06 9.09 16.55
N GLU A 218 2.87 8.73 16.05
CA GLU A 218 2.07 7.58 16.42
C GLU A 218 2.00 6.54 15.29
N GLN A 219 1.72 5.29 15.65
CA GLN A 219 1.29 4.29 14.66
C GLN A 219 -0.15 4.58 14.24
N LEU A 220 -0.39 4.60 12.93
CA LEU A 220 -1.72 4.73 12.37
C LEU A 220 -2.16 3.38 11.80
N VAL A 221 -3.42 3.02 12.02
CA VAL A 221 -4.03 1.77 11.53
C VAL A 221 -4.07 1.75 10.01
N PHE A 222 -4.52 2.85 9.41
CA PHE A 222 -4.64 3.02 7.96
C PHE A 222 -3.50 3.85 7.37
N GLY A 223 -2.46 4.13 8.17
CA GLY A 223 -1.28 4.82 7.70
C GLY A 223 -0.52 4.01 6.66
N PRO A 224 0.18 4.65 5.72
CA PRO A 224 0.92 3.99 4.66
C PRO A 224 2.10 3.16 5.20
N GLU A 225 2.26 1.93 4.71
CA GLU A 225 3.31 1.02 5.17
C GLU A 225 4.56 1.07 4.26
N ASP A 226 5.72 0.72 4.79
CA ASP A 226 6.75 0.03 4.01
C ASP A 226 6.83 -1.46 4.42
N CYS A 227 7.63 -2.25 3.71
CA CYS A 227 7.76 -3.68 4.01
C CYS A 227 8.30 -3.94 5.43
N SER A 228 9.12 -3.02 5.98
CA SER A 228 9.70 -3.17 7.32
C SER A 228 8.78 -2.68 8.43
N SER A 229 8.02 -1.60 8.22
CA SER A 229 7.04 -1.11 9.19
C SER A 229 5.86 -2.06 9.30
N SER A 230 5.37 -2.61 8.18
CA SER A 230 4.29 -3.61 8.17
C SER A 230 4.66 -4.87 8.97
N VAL A 231 5.82 -5.47 8.68
CA VAL A 231 6.37 -6.61 9.42
C VAL A 231 6.61 -6.23 10.89
N GLY A 232 7.14 -5.05 11.15
CA GLY A 232 7.38 -4.56 12.51
C GLY A 232 6.08 -4.49 13.32
N LYS A 233 5.03 -3.89 12.75
CA LYS A 233 3.70 -3.79 13.36
C LYS A 233 3.11 -5.18 13.58
N ALA A 234 3.23 -6.04 12.57
CA ALA A 234 2.69 -7.38 12.65
C ALA A 234 3.36 -8.22 13.73
N THR A 235 4.60 -7.86 14.08
CA THR A 235 5.38 -8.47 15.14
C THR A 235 5.44 -7.61 16.40
N TYR A 236 4.47 -6.74 16.65
CA TYR A 236 4.29 -6.07 17.96
C TYR A 236 5.54 -5.25 18.36
N LEU A 237 6.18 -4.59 17.40
CA LEU A 237 7.19 -3.60 17.72
C LEU A 237 6.53 -2.30 18.21
N SER A 238 7.19 -1.66 19.18
CA SER A 238 6.78 -0.35 19.71
C SER A 238 6.87 0.75 18.66
N ASN A 239 6.17 1.88 18.86
CA ASN A 239 6.23 3.05 17.97
C ASN A 239 7.68 3.48 17.67
N GLU A 240 8.55 3.52 18.68
CA GLU A 240 9.96 3.90 18.53
C GLU A 240 10.77 2.87 17.72
N GLN A 241 10.46 1.58 17.87
CA GLN A 241 11.08 0.54 17.04
C GLN A 241 10.59 0.62 15.58
N ILE A 242 9.29 0.86 15.35
CA ILE A 242 8.74 1.04 13.99
C ILE A 242 9.37 2.23 13.26
N LYS A 243 9.61 3.35 13.95
CA LYS A 243 10.25 4.53 13.36
C LYS A 243 11.66 4.26 12.84
N SER A 244 12.40 3.36 13.50
CA SER A 244 13.82 3.11 13.22
C SER A 244 14.09 1.83 12.42
N ILE A 245 13.12 0.91 12.34
CA ILE A 245 13.31 -0.34 11.63
C ILE A 245 13.38 -0.14 10.12
N THR A 246 14.29 -0.88 9.49
CA THR A 246 14.45 -1.00 8.04
C THR A 246 14.79 -2.45 7.71
N THR A 247 14.60 -2.88 6.46
CA THR A 247 15.05 -4.23 6.04
C THR A 247 16.54 -4.44 6.31
N THR A 248 17.38 -3.41 6.14
CA THR A 248 18.80 -3.48 6.48
C THR A 248 19.01 -3.69 7.97
N GLN A 249 18.29 -2.96 8.82
CA GLN A 249 18.34 -3.15 10.27
C GLN A 249 17.84 -4.52 10.71
N MET A 250 16.85 -5.10 10.01
CA MET A 250 16.43 -6.49 10.24
C MET A 250 17.53 -7.49 9.89
N LYS A 251 18.40 -7.24 8.92
CA LYS A 251 19.53 -8.15 8.61
C LYS A 251 20.67 -8.00 9.60
N GLU A 252 21.05 -6.74 9.88
CA GLU A 252 22.29 -6.42 10.58
C GLU A 252 22.12 -6.40 12.11
N ASN A 253 20.94 -6.04 12.60
CA ASN A 253 20.69 -5.79 14.03
C ASN A 253 19.35 -6.38 14.50
N TYR A 254 18.97 -7.57 13.99
CA TYR A 254 17.68 -8.21 14.32
C TYR A 254 17.43 -8.35 15.83
N SER A 255 18.46 -8.58 16.64
CA SER A 255 18.34 -8.72 18.09
C SER A 255 17.89 -7.46 18.81
N LYS A 256 18.12 -6.26 18.25
CA LYS A 256 17.61 -4.98 18.76
C LYS A 256 16.07 -4.91 18.74
N TYR A 257 15.45 -5.73 17.89
CA TYR A 257 14.00 -5.80 17.69
C TYR A 257 13.41 -7.09 18.28
N ASP A 258 14.15 -7.75 19.17
CA ASP A 258 13.79 -9.03 19.81
C ASP A 258 13.52 -10.17 18.83
N TYR A 259 14.11 -10.09 17.64
CA TYR A 259 14.07 -11.17 16.66
C TYR A 259 15.22 -12.16 16.90
N LYS A 260 14.95 -13.43 16.65
CA LYS A 260 15.91 -14.53 16.66
C LYS A 260 16.15 -15.00 15.22
N LEU A 261 17.41 -15.20 14.86
CA LEU A 261 17.77 -15.89 13.62
C LEU A 261 17.42 -17.38 13.72
N ILE A 262 16.56 -17.86 12.81
CA ILE A 262 16.18 -19.27 12.71
C ILE A 262 17.13 -20.00 11.77
N THR A 263 17.32 -19.47 10.58
CA THR A 263 18.23 -20.03 9.58
C THR A 263 18.66 -18.97 8.56
N LEU A 264 19.74 -19.27 7.84
CA LEU A 264 20.32 -18.46 6.77
C LEU A 264 20.38 -19.33 5.51
N LEU A 265 19.55 -19.02 4.51
CA LEU A 265 19.50 -19.79 3.27
C LEU A 265 20.47 -19.16 2.27
N LYS A 266 21.41 -19.98 1.78
CA LYS A 266 22.40 -19.63 0.76
C LYS A 266 22.09 -20.36 -0.55
N ASP A 267 22.97 -20.26 -1.53
CA ASP A 267 22.88 -20.91 -2.84
C ASP A 267 22.55 -22.40 -2.79
N ILE A 268 23.03 -23.11 -1.76
CA ILE A 268 22.59 -24.47 -1.43
C ILE A 268 21.67 -24.41 -0.21
N VAL A 269 20.38 -24.69 -0.44
CA VAL A 269 19.36 -24.77 0.61
C VAL A 269 19.23 -26.21 1.08
N GLU A 270 19.59 -26.48 2.33
CA GLU A 270 19.48 -27.83 2.89
C GLU A 270 18.05 -28.13 3.38
N PRO A 271 17.52 -29.35 3.19
CA PRO A 271 16.18 -29.73 3.67
C PRO A 271 15.97 -29.46 5.17
N LYS A 272 16.99 -29.70 5.99
CA LYS A 272 16.94 -29.43 7.44
C LYS A 272 16.74 -27.97 7.79
N GLN A 273 17.16 -27.04 6.92
CA GLN A 273 16.93 -25.61 7.12
C GLN A 273 15.47 -25.26 6.86
N LEU A 274 14.86 -25.89 5.84
CA LEU A 274 13.45 -25.71 5.50
C LEU A 274 12.54 -26.22 6.62
N GLU A 275 12.89 -27.33 7.26
CA GLU A 275 12.16 -27.91 8.40
C GLU A 275 12.10 -26.98 9.63
N LEU A 276 12.99 -25.98 9.74
CA LEU A 276 13.00 -25.01 10.84
C LEU A 276 12.00 -23.85 10.64
N ILE A 277 11.58 -23.63 9.38
CA ILE A 277 10.77 -22.49 8.98
C ILE A 277 9.31 -22.79 9.31
N GLU A 278 8.68 -21.85 10.01
CA GLU A 278 7.30 -21.96 10.48
C GLU A 278 6.46 -20.79 9.99
N ALA A 279 5.15 -20.97 9.92
CA ALA A 279 4.23 -19.86 9.68
C ALA A 279 4.38 -18.81 10.77
N GLY A 280 4.50 -17.55 10.38
CA GLY A 280 4.79 -16.41 11.25
C GLY A 280 6.24 -15.96 11.29
N ASP A 281 7.15 -16.74 10.70
CA ASP A 281 8.54 -16.32 10.50
C ASP A 281 8.63 -15.12 9.56
N ILE A 282 9.72 -14.38 9.66
CA ILE A 282 10.02 -13.21 8.87
C ILE A 282 11.01 -13.62 7.78
N TYR A 283 10.61 -13.44 6.54
CA TYR A 283 11.47 -13.52 5.38
C TYR A 283 12.18 -12.18 5.19
N VAL A 284 13.52 -12.18 5.07
CA VAL A 284 14.29 -10.96 4.77
C VAL A 284 15.32 -11.26 3.68
N TYR A 285 15.20 -10.56 2.55
CA TYR A 285 16.07 -10.74 1.39
C TYR A 285 16.32 -9.41 0.67
N LYS A 286 17.59 -9.11 0.38
CA LYS A 286 18.02 -7.84 -0.22
C LYS A 286 17.42 -6.63 0.52
N GLY A 287 16.52 -5.89 -0.15
CA GLY A 287 15.83 -4.71 0.38
C GLY A 287 14.35 -4.96 0.68
N HIS A 288 13.94 -6.23 0.81
CA HIS A 288 12.55 -6.61 1.07
C HIS A 288 12.41 -7.51 2.30
N CYS A 289 11.25 -7.42 2.96
CA CYS A 289 10.87 -8.31 4.05
C CYS A 289 9.37 -8.58 4.07
N ALA A 290 8.98 -9.73 4.62
CA ALA A 290 7.61 -10.23 4.63
C ALA A 290 7.37 -11.18 5.81
N VAL A 291 6.10 -11.45 6.14
CA VAL A 291 5.72 -12.53 7.07
C VAL A 291 5.38 -13.78 6.28
N ILE A 292 5.98 -14.91 6.61
CA ILE A 292 5.71 -16.22 6.03
C ILE A 292 4.35 -16.71 6.54
N ALA A 293 3.40 -16.96 5.63
CA ALA A 293 2.06 -17.44 5.95
C ALA A 293 1.97 -18.96 6.02
N THR A 294 2.82 -19.68 5.27
CA THR A 294 2.78 -21.15 5.17
C THR A 294 4.13 -21.77 5.46
N LYS A 295 4.16 -23.01 5.94
CA LYS A 295 5.39 -23.80 5.94
C LYS A 295 5.90 -24.02 4.51
N PRO A 296 7.22 -24.16 4.29
CA PRO A 296 7.74 -24.58 3.00
C PRO A 296 7.12 -25.91 2.58
N ASP A 297 6.64 -25.98 1.34
CA ASP A 297 6.17 -27.24 0.77
C ASP A 297 7.34 -28.15 0.35
N ASN A 298 7.04 -29.26 -0.32
CA ASN A 298 8.06 -30.20 -0.80
C ASN A 298 8.95 -29.64 -1.93
N LYS A 299 8.63 -28.47 -2.48
CA LYS A 299 9.42 -27.72 -3.47
C LYS A 299 10.09 -26.49 -2.85
N ALA A 300 10.01 -26.33 -1.54
CA ALA A 300 10.46 -25.13 -0.82
C ALA A 300 9.73 -23.85 -1.24
N GLU A 301 8.48 -23.98 -1.72
CA GLU A 301 7.60 -22.85 -1.95
C GLU A 301 6.95 -22.40 -0.63
N ILE A 302 6.92 -21.08 -0.42
CA ILE A 302 6.21 -20.45 0.69
C ILE A 302 5.26 -19.37 0.15
N THR A 303 4.15 -19.17 0.84
CA THR A 303 3.34 -17.95 0.70
C THR A 303 3.75 -16.97 1.78
N THR A 304 3.89 -15.70 1.41
CA THR A 304 4.17 -14.59 2.32
C THR A 304 3.08 -13.54 2.26
N LEU A 305 2.85 -12.85 3.37
CA LEU A 305 2.07 -11.62 3.47
C LEU A 305 3.03 -10.43 3.49
N GLU A 306 2.85 -9.48 2.59
CA GLU A 306 3.77 -8.37 2.41
C GLU A 306 3.11 -7.11 1.84
N PHE A 307 3.78 -5.98 2.05
CA PHE A 307 3.54 -4.74 1.32
C PHE A 307 4.72 -4.52 0.36
N SER A 308 4.45 -4.13 -0.89
CA SER A 308 5.50 -3.89 -1.89
C SER A 308 5.21 -2.71 -2.83
N ARG A 309 6.24 -2.22 -3.53
CA ARG A 309 6.23 -0.93 -4.26
C ARG A 309 7.07 -0.90 -5.53
N ASN A 310 6.67 -1.69 -6.52
CA ASN A 310 7.28 -1.85 -7.83
C ASN A 310 6.42 -1.33 -8.99
N ILE A 311 5.63 -0.26 -8.81
CA ILE A 311 4.85 0.37 -9.90
C ILE A 311 5.70 0.90 -11.08
N ASP A 312 6.99 1.14 -10.85
CA ASP A 312 7.98 1.65 -11.82
C ASP A 312 8.61 0.57 -12.71
N ARG A 313 8.33 -0.71 -12.46
CA ARG A 313 8.79 -1.79 -13.33
C ARG A 313 7.85 -1.96 -14.51
N ALA A 314 8.41 -2.18 -15.70
CA ALA A 314 7.62 -2.43 -16.91
C ALA A 314 6.78 -3.72 -16.78
N GLU A 315 7.37 -4.72 -16.13
CA GLU A 315 6.78 -6.02 -15.82
C GLU A 315 6.76 -6.18 -14.29
N ASN A 316 5.75 -6.89 -13.76
CA ASN A 316 5.61 -7.17 -12.32
C ASN A 316 5.37 -5.92 -11.47
N LYS A 317 4.38 -5.12 -11.85
CA LYS A 317 3.95 -3.95 -11.07
C LYS A 317 3.29 -4.37 -9.77
N ILE A 318 4.10 -4.55 -8.74
CA ILE A 318 3.61 -4.81 -7.39
C ILE A 318 3.28 -3.49 -6.74
N SER A 319 2.06 -3.27 -6.31
CA SER A 319 1.78 -2.17 -5.38
C SER A 319 0.81 -2.65 -4.33
N GLY A 320 1.11 -2.28 -3.09
CA GLY A 320 0.24 -2.46 -1.95
C GLY A 320 0.43 -3.78 -1.21
N GLY A 321 -0.54 -4.05 -0.35
CA GLY A 321 -0.57 -5.22 0.54
C GLY A 321 -1.21 -6.44 -0.08
N GLY A 322 -0.62 -7.62 0.11
CA GLY A 322 -1.19 -8.87 -0.38
C GLY A 322 -0.34 -10.09 -0.06
N ILE A 323 -0.68 -11.20 -0.73
CA ILE A 323 0.12 -12.43 -0.70
C ILE A 323 1.09 -12.49 -1.88
N TYR A 324 2.24 -13.09 -1.66
CA TYR A 324 3.20 -13.41 -2.72
C TYR A 324 3.80 -14.79 -2.48
N ASN A 325 4.06 -15.55 -3.54
CA ASN A 325 4.69 -16.86 -3.44
C ASN A 325 6.16 -16.77 -3.80
N TYR A 326 7.03 -17.34 -2.95
CA TYR A 326 8.46 -17.45 -3.21
C TYR A 326 8.86 -18.92 -3.28
N SER A 327 9.66 -19.27 -4.28
CA SER A 327 10.54 -20.44 -4.21
C SER A 327 11.81 -20.04 -3.47
N LEU A 328 11.99 -20.58 -2.26
CA LEU A 328 13.16 -20.25 -1.42
C LEU A 328 14.47 -20.68 -2.09
N ILE A 329 14.44 -21.80 -2.81
CA ILE A 329 15.59 -22.31 -3.57
C ILE A 329 15.95 -21.33 -4.69
N ASP A 330 14.97 -20.95 -5.53
CA ASP A 330 15.24 -20.06 -6.66
C ASP A 330 15.74 -18.69 -6.18
N LYS A 331 15.15 -18.16 -5.11
CA LYS A 331 15.56 -16.88 -4.53
C LYS A 331 16.98 -16.92 -3.95
N ALA A 332 17.37 -18.02 -3.31
CA ALA A 332 18.71 -18.16 -2.76
C ALA A 332 19.78 -18.32 -3.84
N GLN A 333 19.40 -18.87 -5.01
CA GLN A 333 20.27 -19.02 -6.17
C GLN A 333 20.38 -17.75 -7.03
N GLU A 334 19.38 -16.85 -6.99
CA GLU A 334 19.36 -15.61 -7.78
C GLU A 334 20.59 -14.72 -7.52
N GLU A 335 21.02 -14.59 -6.27
CA GLU A 335 22.26 -13.90 -5.89
C GLU A 335 22.94 -14.61 -4.70
N PRO A 336 23.87 -15.56 -4.95
CA PRO A 336 24.53 -16.37 -3.92
C PRO A 336 25.21 -15.60 -2.79
N LEU A 337 25.61 -14.35 -3.05
CA LEU A 337 26.28 -13.47 -2.08
C LEU A 337 25.30 -12.80 -1.09
N ASN A 338 24.00 -12.80 -1.39
CA ASN A 338 22.97 -12.19 -0.58
C ASN A 338 22.06 -13.29 -0.01
N PRO A 339 22.36 -13.83 1.18
CA PRO A 339 21.57 -14.91 1.71
C PRO A 339 20.19 -14.42 2.19
N ILE A 340 19.23 -15.33 2.24
CA ILE A 340 17.91 -15.09 2.83
C ILE A 340 18.01 -15.31 4.33
N TYR A 341 17.61 -14.31 5.12
CA TYR A 341 17.52 -14.43 6.56
C TYR A 341 16.09 -14.83 6.93
N ILE A 342 15.95 -15.91 7.71
CA ILE A 342 14.69 -16.29 8.32
C ILE A 342 14.77 -15.93 9.80
N LEU A 343 13.94 -14.96 10.21
CA LEU A 343 13.89 -14.47 11.59
C LEU A 343 12.57 -14.86 12.25
N ARG A 344 12.53 -14.90 13.58
CA ARG A 344 11.31 -15.15 14.35
C ARG A 344 11.24 -14.20 15.53
N LYS A 345 10.07 -13.62 15.79
CA LYS A 345 9.78 -13.01 17.09
C LYS A 345 9.06 -13.99 17.99
N ASN A 346 9.42 -14.00 19.28
CA ASN A 346 8.71 -14.81 20.26
C ASN A 346 7.38 -14.12 20.62
N LEU A 347 6.31 -14.47 19.91
CA LEU A 347 4.94 -14.06 20.23
C LEU A 347 4.19 -15.24 20.82
N GLU A 348 3.20 -14.96 21.66
CA GLU A 348 2.31 -16.00 22.17
C GLU A 348 1.57 -16.69 21.02
N PRO A 349 1.37 -18.01 21.08
CA PRO A 349 0.59 -18.73 20.08
C PRO A 349 -0.85 -18.21 20.05
N LEU A 350 -1.51 -18.37 18.91
CA LEU A 350 -2.95 -18.16 18.83
C LEU A 350 -3.67 -19.22 19.69
N PRO A 351 -4.77 -18.87 20.38
CA PRO A 351 -5.53 -19.81 21.20
C PRO A 351 -6.13 -20.96 20.38
N SER A 352 -6.41 -20.72 19.10
CA SER A 352 -6.81 -21.73 18.12
C SER A 352 -6.36 -21.33 16.72
N GLN A 353 -6.07 -22.33 15.90
CA GLN A 353 -5.89 -22.13 14.46
C GLN A 353 -7.26 -21.99 13.80
N SER A 354 -7.38 -21.11 12.81
CA SER A 354 -8.61 -20.94 12.02
C SER A 354 -8.27 -20.58 10.58
N SER A 355 -9.21 -20.80 9.68
CA SER A 355 -8.99 -20.54 8.25
C SER A 355 -8.81 -19.06 7.96
N LEU A 356 -8.06 -18.73 6.90
CA LEU A 356 -7.97 -17.37 6.38
C LEU A 356 -9.36 -16.74 6.17
N LYS A 357 -10.29 -17.50 5.56
CA LYS A 357 -11.67 -17.09 5.31
C LYS A 357 -12.40 -16.64 6.58
N TYR A 358 -12.23 -17.37 7.68
CA TYR A 358 -12.85 -17.02 8.95
C TYR A 358 -12.36 -15.66 9.44
N PHE A 359 -11.04 -15.45 9.45
CA PHE A 359 -10.46 -14.20 9.91
C PHE A 359 -10.78 -13.02 8.98
N LEU A 360 -10.79 -13.20 7.67
CA LEU A 360 -11.23 -12.17 6.73
C LEU A 360 -12.65 -11.70 7.02
N SER A 361 -13.57 -12.63 7.24
CA SER A 361 -14.97 -12.30 7.57
C SER A 361 -15.08 -11.57 8.92
N ALA A 362 -14.31 -11.99 9.93
CA ALA A 362 -14.28 -11.33 11.23
C ALA A 362 -13.71 -9.91 11.17
N ILE A 363 -12.65 -9.69 10.38
CA ILE A 363 -12.06 -8.37 10.15
C ILE A 363 -13.06 -7.47 9.44
N ASP A 364 -13.74 -7.96 8.40
CA ASP A 364 -14.76 -7.20 7.66
C ASP A 364 -15.91 -6.76 8.58
N GLU A 365 -16.46 -7.70 9.37
CA GLU A 365 -17.54 -7.40 10.32
C GLU A 365 -17.10 -6.38 11.37
N LYS A 366 -15.90 -6.55 11.94
CA LYS A 366 -15.38 -5.63 12.95
C LYS A 366 -15.10 -4.25 12.36
N TYR A 367 -14.55 -4.18 11.14
CA TYR A 367 -14.31 -2.93 10.44
C TYR A 367 -15.63 -2.17 10.21
N LEU A 368 -16.67 -2.83 9.70
CA LEU A 368 -17.98 -2.20 9.44
C LEU A 368 -18.64 -1.69 10.73
N ASN A 369 -18.47 -2.42 11.83
CA ASN A 369 -18.98 -1.99 13.14
C ASN A 369 -18.24 -0.77 13.70
N LEU A 370 -16.92 -0.66 13.44
CA LEU A 370 -16.11 0.47 13.89
C LEU A 370 -16.26 1.70 13.00
N TYR A 371 -16.42 1.49 11.69
CA TYR A 371 -16.36 2.53 10.66
C TYR A 371 -17.51 2.40 9.65
N PRO A 372 -18.77 2.56 10.09
CA PRO A 372 -19.93 2.39 9.19
C PRO A 372 -19.96 3.39 8.03
N GLU A 373 -19.30 4.55 8.18
CA GLU A 373 -19.19 5.61 7.16
C GLU A 373 -17.74 5.75 6.63
N GLY A 374 -16.90 4.75 6.89
CA GLY A 374 -15.47 4.77 6.64
C GLY A 374 -14.66 5.49 7.74
N PRO A 375 -13.36 5.18 7.88
CA PRO A 375 -12.50 5.74 8.91
C PRO A 375 -12.12 7.21 8.66
N ASN A 376 -11.56 7.85 9.69
CA ASN A 376 -10.85 9.12 9.58
C ASN A 376 -9.35 8.89 9.25
N GLU A 377 -8.62 9.94 8.90
CA GLU A 377 -7.20 9.85 8.52
C GLU A 377 -6.28 9.49 9.69
N ASP A 378 -6.66 9.87 10.91
CA ASP A 378 -5.81 9.84 12.10
C ASP A 378 -6.18 8.72 13.09
N VAL A 379 -6.63 7.56 12.61
CA VAL A 379 -6.88 6.41 13.48
C VAL A 379 -5.56 5.89 14.06
N VAL A 380 -5.26 6.34 15.28
CA VAL A 380 -4.11 5.89 16.07
C VAL A 380 -4.34 4.46 16.57
N GLY A 381 -3.29 3.64 16.46
CA GLY A 381 -3.26 2.26 16.92
C GLY A 381 -2.65 1.32 15.89
N ASP A 382 -2.99 0.04 16.03
CA ASP A 382 -2.58 -1.00 15.10
C ASP A 382 -3.76 -1.93 14.77
N CYS A 383 -3.50 -2.93 13.94
CA CYS A 383 -4.55 -3.77 13.39
C CYS A 383 -5.16 -4.77 14.38
N ARG A 384 -4.69 -4.82 15.65
CA ARG A 384 -5.32 -5.62 16.71
C ARG A 384 -6.78 -5.23 16.91
N ILE A 385 -7.14 -3.96 16.66
CA ILE A 385 -8.51 -3.47 16.85
C ILE A 385 -9.57 -4.28 16.08
N PHE A 386 -9.16 -5.00 15.03
CA PHE A 386 -10.05 -5.79 14.18
C PHE A 386 -10.29 -7.22 14.67
N PHE A 387 -9.52 -7.74 15.62
CA PHE A 387 -9.62 -9.15 16.03
C PHE A 387 -9.22 -9.45 17.47
N GLU A 388 -8.49 -8.57 18.16
CA GLU A 388 -8.25 -8.66 19.60
C GLU A 388 -9.23 -7.74 20.32
N THR A 389 -9.85 -8.23 21.39
CA THR A 389 -10.48 -7.34 22.38
C THR A 389 -9.40 -6.45 22.96
N GLN A 390 -9.52 -5.13 22.76
CA GLN A 390 -8.64 -4.16 23.43
C GLN A 390 -8.74 -4.41 24.95
N GLU A 391 -7.60 -4.72 25.57
CA GLU A 391 -7.50 -4.93 27.03
C GLU A 391 -7.86 -3.68 27.83
#